data_AF-A0A3M2D689-F1
#
_entry.id   AF-A0A3M2D689-F1
#
_cell.length_a   1.000
_cell.length_b   1.000
_cell.length_c   1.000
_cell.angle_alpha   90.00
_cell.angle_beta   90.00
_cell.angle_gamma   90.00
#
_symmetry.space_group_name_H-M   'P 1'
#
loop_
_entity.id
_entity.type
_entity.pdbx_description
1 polymer ?
#
loop_
_entity_poly.entity_id
_entity_poly.type
_entity_poly.pdbx_seq_one_letter_code
_entity_poly.pdbx_strand_id
1 'polypeptide(L)'
;MADAKVDVDGDVMTLADDGRAFRIRPAVLFLKVAGDDPDTADLVGRVKDEAALAALGADQYMNSVIVGDTAYDVCCGFIGEPL
;
A
#
# COMPACT_ATOMS: atom_id res chain seq x y z
N MET A 1 27.51 -18.32 -11.71
CA MET A 1 26.08 -18.68 -11.78
C MET A 1 25.43 -17.94 -10.63
N ALA A 2 24.63 -16.91 -10.91
CA ALA A 2 24.05 -16.05 -9.87
C ALA A 2 22.77 -16.72 -9.34
N ASP A 3 22.79 -16.98 -8.03
CA ASP A 3 21.80 -17.72 -7.25
C ASP A 3 20.45 -16.97 -7.23
N ALA A 4 19.48 -17.45 -8.00
CA ALA A 4 18.14 -16.88 -8.06
C ALA A 4 17.36 -17.30 -6.81
N LYS A 5 17.30 -16.43 -5.79
CA LYS A 5 16.71 -16.74 -4.48
C LYS A 5 15.30 -16.22 -4.25
N VAL A 6 14.70 -15.59 -5.26
CA VAL A 6 13.35 -15.05 -5.17
C VAL A 6 12.59 -15.44 -6.43
N ASP A 7 11.48 -16.15 -6.25
CA ASP A 7 10.52 -16.47 -7.29
C ASP A 7 9.31 -15.56 -7.14
N VAL A 8 8.84 -14.95 -8.22
CA VAL A 8 7.66 -14.07 -8.20
C VAL A 8 6.67 -14.63 -9.19
N ASP A 9 5.59 -15.21 -8.66
CA ASP A 9 4.46 -15.73 -9.44
C ASP A 9 3.25 -14.83 -9.22
N GLY A 10 3.00 -13.95 -10.19
CA GLY A 10 1.94 -12.95 -10.13
C GLY A 10 2.11 -12.01 -8.93
N ASP A 11 1.27 -12.19 -7.93
CA ASP A 11 1.26 -11.42 -6.68
C ASP A 11 1.70 -12.24 -5.45
N VAL A 12 2.43 -13.33 -5.69
CA VAL A 12 3.11 -14.12 -4.66
C VAL A 12 4.63 -14.05 -4.89
N MET A 13 5.35 -13.58 -3.89
CA MET A 13 6.81 -13.60 -3.84
C MET A 13 7.28 -14.69 -2.89
N THR A 14 7.97 -15.69 -3.41
CA THR A 14 8.53 -16.81 -2.65
C THR A 14 10.03 -16.60 -2.46
N LEU A 15 10.47 -16.50 -1.20
CA LEU A 15 11.90 -16.57 -0.87
C LEU A 15 12.33 -18.04 -0.87
N ALA A 16 13.15 -18.42 -1.84
CA ALA A 16 13.66 -19.78 -1.98
C ALA A 16 14.54 -20.21 -0.80
N ASP A 17 15.10 -19.25 -0.05
CA ASP A 17 15.97 -19.48 1.10
C ASP A 17 15.27 -20.08 2.33
N ASP A 18 14.02 -19.70 2.56
CA ASP A 18 13.32 -19.99 3.82
C ASP A 18 11.95 -20.67 3.57
N GLY A 19 11.60 -20.87 2.30
CA GLY A 19 10.28 -21.40 1.89
C GLY A 19 9.12 -20.45 2.23
N ARG A 20 9.41 -19.20 2.60
CA ARG A 20 8.41 -18.20 3.00
C ARG A 20 7.88 -17.52 1.75
N ALA A 21 6.57 -17.65 1.54
CA ALA A 21 5.85 -16.94 0.50
C ALA A 21 5.15 -15.72 1.12
N PHE A 22 5.23 -14.60 0.41
CA PHE A 22 4.57 -13.36 0.76
C PHE A 22 3.62 -12.98 -0.36
N ARG A 23 2.36 -12.73 -0.03
CA ARG A 23 1.40 -12.10 -0.93
C ARG A 23 1.74 -10.63 -1.03
N ILE A 24 2.12 -10.16 -2.21
CA ILE A 24 2.43 -8.76 -2.47
C ILE A 24 1.20 -8.08 -3.04
N ARG A 25 0.66 -7.07 -2.36
CA ARG A 25 -0.51 -6.32 -2.84
C ARG A 25 -0.16 -4.84 -2.96
N PRO A 26 -0.62 -4.14 -4.01
CA PRO A 26 -0.43 -2.70 -4.13
C PRO A 26 -1.10 -1.97 -2.97
N ALA A 27 -0.39 -0.99 -2.41
CA ALA A 27 -0.85 -0.24 -1.27
C ALA A 27 -0.29 1.18 -1.27
N VAL A 28 -0.89 2.04 -0.48
CA VAL A 28 -0.45 3.42 -0.29
C VAL A 28 -0.20 3.69 1.19
N LEU A 29 0.89 4.39 1.48
CA LEU A 29 1.19 4.95 2.80
C LEU A 29 0.73 6.41 2.80
N PHE A 30 -0.18 6.75 3.70
CA PHE A 30 -0.60 8.14 3.91
C PHE A 30 0.49 8.90 4.66
N LEU A 31 1.03 9.94 4.05
CA LEU A 31 2.15 10.72 4.60
C LEU A 31 1.68 11.91 5.43
N LYS A 32 0.70 12.65 4.91
CA LYS A 32 0.12 13.84 5.54
C LYS A 32 -1.17 14.24 4.82
N VAL A 33 -1.95 15.12 5.44
CA VAL A 33 -3.03 15.85 4.75
C VAL A 33 -2.39 16.86 3.81
N ALA A 34 -2.88 16.97 2.57
CA ALA A 34 -2.32 17.86 1.54
C ALA A 34 -2.62 19.35 1.83
N GLY A 35 -3.62 19.64 2.67
CA GLY A 35 -4.00 20.97 3.13
C GLY A 35 -3.68 21.22 4.61
N ASP A 36 -4.34 22.24 5.17
CA ASP A 36 -4.31 22.59 6.61
C ASP A 36 -5.45 21.90 7.38
N ASP A 37 -6.23 21.04 6.71
CA ASP A 37 -7.31 20.29 7.32
C ASP A 37 -6.77 19.27 8.34
N PRO A 38 -7.51 19.05 9.45
CA PRO A 38 -7.16 18.00 10.40
C PRO A 38 -7.31 16.62 9.76
N ASP A 39 -6.48 15.66 10.19
CA ASP A 39 -6.64 14.25 9.84
C ASP A 39 -7.88 13.67 10.53
N THR A 40 -9.04 13.91 9.94
CA THR A 40 -10.35 13.47 10.47
C THR A 40 -10.51 11.95 10.43
N ALA A 41 -9.75 11.26 9.60
CA ALA A 41 -9.87 9.82 9.37
C ALA A 41 -8.78 8.99 10.06
N ASP A 42 -7.84 9.62 10.79
CA ASP A 42 -6.65 8.97 11.42
C ASP A 42 -5.91 8.09 10.39
N LEU A 43 -5.75 8.63 9.19
CA LEU A 43 -5.11 7.92 8.08
C LEU A 43 -3.63 8.22 8.00
N VAL A 44 -3.15 9.37 8.48
CA VAL A 44 -1.74 9.73 8.39
C VAL A 44 -0.87 8.72 9.14
N GLY A 45 0.14 8.17 8.46
CA GLY A 45 1.01 7.10 8.96
C GLY A 45 0.43 5.69 8.80
N ARG A 46 -0.77 5.53 8.24
CA ARG A 46 -1.38 4.22 7.96
C ARG A 46 -1.08 3.78 6.53
N VAL A 47 -0.98 2.47 6.35
CA VAL A 47 -0.94 1.85 5.03
C VAL A 47 -2.32 1.28 4.72
N LYS A 48 -2.82 1.51 3.50
CA LYS A 48 -4.07 0.93 3.00
C LYS A 48 -3.82 0.31 1.63
N ASP A 49 -4.34 -0.89 1.43
CA ASP A 49 -4.37 -1.53 0.12
C ASP A 49 -5.48 -0.93 -0.75
N GLU A 50 -5.46 -1.22 -2.05
CA GLU A 50 -6.47 -0.71 -3.00
C GLU A 50 -7.90 -1.09 -2.59
N ALA A 51 -8.10 -2.28 -2.02
CA ALA A 51 -9.42 -2.73 -1.57
C ALA A 51 -9.93 -1.90 -0.38
N ALA A 52 -9.06 -1.56 0.57
CA ALA A 52 -9.36 -0.70 1.69
C ALA A 52 -9.62 0.75 1.25
N LEU A 53 -8.89 1.26 0.26
CA LEU A 53 -9.16 2.57 -0.34
C LEU A 53 -10.54 2.60 -1.00
N ALA A 54 -10.87 1.59 -1.80
CA ALA A 54 -12.19 1.48 -2.43
C ALA A 54 -13.32 1.38 -1.38
N ALA A 55 -13.10 0.62 -0.30
CA ALA A 55 -14.06 0.51 0.80
C ALA A 55 -14.24 1.83 1.58
N LEU A 56 -13.21 2.68 1.63
CA LEU A 56 -13.28 4.03 2.20
C LEU A 56 -13.97 5.04 1.27
N GLY A 57 -14.30 4.66 0.03
CA GLY A 57 -14.76 5.60 -0.99
C GLY A 57 -13.68 6.62 -1.35
N ALA A 58 -12.42 6.19 -1.30
CA ALA A 58 -11.28 7.04 -1.55
C ALA A 58 -10.96 7.09 -3.05
N ASP A 59 -10.75 8.29 -3.58
CA ASP A 59 -10.28 8.51 -4.94
C ASP A 59 -8.76 8.71 -4.93
N GLN A 60 -8.02 7.70 -5.39
CA GLN A 60 -6.57 7.80 -5.56
C GLN A 60 -6.23 8.45 -6.90
N TYR A 61 -5.40 9.49 -6.85
CA TYR A 61 -4.82 10.16 -8.01
C TYR A 61 -3.31 10.35 -7.85
N MET A 62 -2.53 9.54 -8.57
CA MET A 62 -1.06 9.51 -8.48
C MET A 62 -0.56 9.34 -7.03
N ASN A 63 0.06 10.38 -6.47
CA ASN A 63 0.58 10.47 -5.11
C ASN A 63 -0.37 11.18 -4.15
N SER A 64 -1.65 11.32 -4.52
CA SER A 64 -2.70 11.92 -3.71
C SER A 64 -3.87 10.97 -3.57
N VAL A 65 -4.51 10.97 -2.40
CA VAL A 65 -5.75 10.21 -2.15
C VAL A 65 -6.75 11.15 -1.52
N ILE A 66 -7.94 11.25 -2.09
CA ILE A 66 -9.05 12.02 -1.55
C ILE A 66 -10.00 11.06 -0.86
N VAL A 67 -10.27 11.28 0.43
CA VAL A 67 -11.23 10.49 1.22
C VAL A 67 -12.34 11.43 1.67
N GLY A 68 -13.53 11.30 1.08
CA GLY A 68 -14.61 12.25 1.27
C GLY A 68 -14.21 13.64 0.76
N ASP A 69 -14.09 14.61 1.68
CA ASP A 69 -13.67 15.99 1.39
C ASP A 69 -12.20 16.27 1.75
N THR A 70 -11.46 15.30 2.28
CA THR A 70 -10.07 15.50 2.73
C THR A 70 -9.08 14.89 1.74
N ALA A 71 -8.12 15.71 1.28
CA ALA A 71 -7.03 15.25 0.42
C ALA A 71 -5.79 14.90 1.24
N TYR A 72 -5.19 13.76 0.95
CA TYR A 72 -3.97 13.27 1.58
C TYR A 72 -2.86 13.12 0.54
N ASP A 73 -1.63 13.44 0.93
CA ASP A 73 -0.44 13.04 0.19
C ASP A 73 -0.08 11.60 0.59
N VAL A 74 0.11 10.74 -0.41
CA VAL A 74 0.42 9.33 -0.21
C VAL A 74 1.67 8.90 -0.98
N CYS A 75 2.30 7.84 -0.50
CA CYS A 75 3.38 7.15 -1.19
C CYS A 75 2.87 5.78 -1.68
N CYS A 76 2.90 5.55 -2.99
CA CYS A 76 2.55 4.26 -3.58
C CYS A 76 3.66 3.24 -3.31
N GLY A 77 3.27 2.03 -2.93
CA GLY A 77 4.17 0.93 -2.67
C GLY A 77 3.43 -0.41 -2.67
N PHE A 78 3.98 -1.37 -1.95
CA PHE A 78 3.41 -2.71 -1.83
C PHE A 78 3.48 -3.18 -0.38
N ILE A 79 2.44 -3.89 0.06
CA ILE A 79 2.46 -4.64 1.31
C ILE A 79 2.76 -6.10 1.00
N GLY A 80 3.66 -6.70 1.78
CA GLY A 80 3.92 -8.14 1.76
C GLY A 80 3.26 -8.78 2.98
N GLU A 81 2.21 -9.57 2.76
CA GLU A 81 1.60 -10.36 3.83
C GLU A 81 2.13 -11.80 3.77
N PRO A 82 2.60 -12.36 4.89
CA PRO A 82 3.03 -13.75 4.92
C PRO A 82 1.83 -14.67 4.62
N LEU A 83 2.05 -15.66 3.75
CA LEU A 83 1.10 -16.77 3.51
C LEU A 83 1.22 -17.85 4.58
#